data_AF-M0J679-F1
#
_entry.id   AF-M0J679-F1
#
_cell.length_a   1.000
_cell.length_b   1.000
_cell.length_c   1.000
_cell.angle_alpha   90.00
_cell.angle_beta   90.00
_cell.angle_gamma   90.00
#
_symmetry.space_group_name_H-M   'P 1'
#
loop_
_entity.id
_entity.type
_entity.pdbx_description
1 polymer ?
#
loop_
_entity_poly.entity_id
_entity_poly.type
_entity_poly.pdbx_seq_one_letter_code
_entity_poly.pdbx_strand_id
1 'polypeptide(L)'
;MSHRTLPSLVGLLVAVLVGSGLYWLAENVGLALATGIAWGGGFATVVYGERQYSAHYPGSEWSNKWSTLGTVLITIAATVGIGSSFPVSFELRLGLQFLVIGTGFVGSMVATVAELERNAA
;
A
#
# COMPACT_ATOMS: atom_id res chain seq x y z
N MET A 1 13.66 14.91 -15.85
CA MET A 1 13.89 14.08 -14.63
C MET A 1 14.11 12.65 -15.09
N SER A 2 15.19 12.00 -14.65
CA SER A 2 15.53 10.63 -15.06
C SER A 2 14.34 9.68 -14.86
N HIS A 3 14.12 8.74 -15.79
CA HIS A 3 12.99 7.80 -15.75
C HIS A 3 12.90 7.01 -14.42
N ARG A 4 14.00 6.89 -13.68
CA ARG A 4 14.09 6.21 -12.38
C ARG A 4 13.78 7.07 -11.15
N THR A 5 13.84 8.40 -11.23
CA THR A 5 13.79 9.24 -10.01
C THR A 5 12.38 9.57 -9.53
N LEU A 6 11.39 9.60 -10.44
CA LEU A 6 10.02 9.98 -10.05
C LEU A 6 9.36 8.94 -9.11
N PRO A 7 9.39 7.62 -9.39
CA PRO A 7 8.77 6.63 -8.51
C PRO A 7 9.33 6.72 -7.08
N SER A 8 10.65 6.85 -6.94
CA SER A 8 11.32 7.01 -5.65
C SER A 8 10.94 8.31 -4.94
N LEU A 9 10.81 9.43 -5.68
CA LEU A 9 10.41 10.71 -5.10
C LEU A 9 8.96 10.68 -4.60
N VAL A 10 8.04 10.12 -5.39
CA VAL A 10 6.64 9.98 -4.97
C VAL A 10 6.54 9.06 -3.76
N GLY A 11 7.22 7.91 -3.80
CA GLY A 11 7.25 6.99 -2.67
C GLY A 11 7.82 7.62 -1.40
N LEU A 12 8.91 8.37 -1.51
CA LEU A 12 9.53 9.06 -0.38
C LEU A 12 8.60 10.13 0.19
N LEU A 13 7.96 10.93 -0.67
CA LEU A 13 7.00 11.95 -0.24
C LEU A 13 5.81 11.32 0.51
N VAL A 14 5.25 10.22 -0.01
CA VAL A 14 4.17 9.49 0.64
C VAL A 14 4.63 8.88 1.96
N ALA A 15 5.82 8.28 2.00
CA ALA A 15 6.36 7.69 3.22
C ALA A 15 6.54 8.72 4.34
N VAL A 16 7.07 9.91 4.00
CA VAL A 16 7.23 11.01 4.96
C VAL A 16 5.87 11.47 5.46
N LEU A 17 4.90 11.74 4.56
CA LEU A 17 3.57 12.23 4.94
C LEU A 17 2.82 11.24 5.83
N VAL A 18 2.76 9.97 5.41
CA VAL A 18 2.06 8.92 6.14
C VAL A 18 2.74 8.63 7.47
N GLY A 19 4.07 8.49 7.47
CA GLY A 19 4.85 8.23 8.67
C GLY A 19 4.73 9.37 9.68
N SER A 20 4.89 10.63 9.25
CA SER A 20 4.76 11.78 10.14
C SER A 20 3.34 11.93 10.69
N GLY A 21 2.32 11.72 9.84
CA GLY A 21 0.91 11.81 10.27
C GLY A 21 0.56 10.76 11.31
N LEU A 22 1.03 9.52 11.14
CA LEU A 22 0.80 8.45 12.11
C LEU A 22 1.62 8.60 13.39
N TYR A 23 2.86 9.10 13.28
CA TYR A 23 3.65 9.40 14.47
C TYR A 23 2.96 10.47 15.33
N TRP A 24 2.42 11.51 14.70
CA TRP A 24 1.66 12.54 15.40
C TRP A 24 0.39 12.00 16.05
N LEU A 25 -0.27 11.02 15.43
CA LEU A 25 -1.53 10.46 15.94
C LEU A 25 -1.32 9.43 17.07
N ALA A 26 -0.37 8.51 16.90
CA ALA A 26 -0.25 7.33 17.75
C ALA A 26 1.01 7.33 18.64
N GLU A 27 1.88 8.35 18.49
CA GLU A 27 3.17 8.51 19.19
C GLU A 27 4.09 7.27 19.14
N ASN A 28 3.83 6.37 18.19
CA ASN A 28 4.53 5.10 18.06
C ASN A 28 5.43 5.12 16.82
N VAL A 29 6.74 5.20 17.05
CA VAL A 29 7.76 5.28 15.99
C VAL A 29 7.75 4.05 15.09
N GLY A 30 7.61 2.84 15.66
CA GLY A 30 7.63 1.60 14.89
C GLY A 30 6.45 1.50 13.93
N LEU A 31 5.25 1.85 14.41
CA LEU A 31 4.03 1.88 13.61
C LEU A 31 4.13 2.94 12.49
N ALA A 32 4.61 4.14 12.83
CA ALA A 32 4.80 5.22 11.88
C ALA A 32 5.77 4.84 10.75
N LEU A 33 6.93 4.28 11.08
CA LEU A 33 7.91 3.84 10.09
C LEU A 33 7.39 2.71 9.21
N ALA A 34 6.83 1.65 9.81
CA ALA A 34 6.30 0.51 9.07
C ALA A 34 5.22 0.95 8.07
N THR A 35 4.32 1.83 8.50
CA THR A 35 3.20 2.28 7.68
C THR A 35 3.65 3.25 6.61
N GLY A 36 4.56 4.17 6.93
CA GLY A 36 5.18 5.06 5.96
C GLY A 36 5.89 4.28 4.84
N ILE A 37 6.70 3.28 5.21
CA ILE A 37 7.41 2.43 4.24
C ILE A 37 6.42 1.63 3.37
N ALA A 38 5.38 1.05 3.97
CA ALA A 38 4.38 0.30 3.22
C ALA A 38 3.69 1.18 2.18
N TRP A 39 3.13 2.33 2.60
CA TRP A 39 2.45 3.22 1.67
C TRP A 39 3.39 3.84 0.63
N GLY A 40 4.57 4.29 1.05
CA GLY A 40 5.57 4.85 0.13
C GLY A 40 6.05 3.84 -0.91
N GLY A 41 6.36 2.61 -0.50
CA GLY A 41 6.73 1.53 -1.40
C GLY A 41 5.61 1.14 -2.37
N GLY A 42 4.37 1.09 -1.89
CA GLY A 42 3.21 0.80 -2.73
C GLY A 42 3.00 1.86 -3.81
N PHE A 43 3.03 3.14 -3.45
CA PHE A 43 2.89 4.23 -4.41
C PHE A 43 4.07 4.33 -5.38
N ALA A 44 5.30 4.09 -4.92
CA ALA A 44 6.45 3.98 -5.81
C ALA A 44 6.25 2.87 -6.84
N THR A 45 5.69 1.74 -6.42
CA THR A 45 5.41 0.59 -7.30
C THR A 45 4.31 0.91 -8.32
N VAL A 46 3.26 1.62 -7.94
CA VAL A 46 2.22 2.12 -8.87
C VAL A 46 2.84 3.02 -9.94
N VAL A 47 3.60 4.04 -9.53
CA VAL A 47 4.21 4.99 -10.46
C VAL A 47 5.24 4.31 -11.37
N TYR A 48 5.97 3.32 -10.86
CA TYR A 48 6.85 2.48 -11.66
C TYR A 48 6.07 1.66 -12.70
N GLY A 49 5.03 0.95 -12.26
CA GLY A 49 4.17 0.13 -13.10
C GLY A 49 3.51 0.93 -14.23
N GLU A 50 2.88 2.06 -13.91
CA GLU A 50 2.27 2.94 -14.91
C GLU A 50 3.29 3.43 -15.93
N ARG A 51 4.49 3.82 -15.49
CA ARG A 51 5.49 4.37 -16.42
C ARG A 51 6.09 3.31 -17.33
N GLN A 52 6.34 2.12 -16.81
CA GLN A 52 7.03 1.06 -17.52
C GLN A 52 6.07 0.23 -18.39
N TYR A 53 4.81 0.10 -17.98
CA TYR A 53 3.82 -0.79 -18.58
C TYR A 53 2.50 -0.08 -18.93
N SER A 54 2.50 1.24 -19.18
CA SER A 54 1.29 2.04 -19.50
C SER A 54 0.41 1.43 -20.60
N ALA A 55 1.00 0.78 -21.60
CA ALA A 55 0.29 0.14 -22.71
C ALA A 55 -0.32 -1.24 -22.39
N HIS A 56 0.06 -1.85 -21.26
CA HIS A 56 -0.30 -3.23 -20.88
C HIS A 56 -1.13 -3.28 -19.58
N TYR A 57 -1.61 -2.14 -19.08
CA TYR A 57 -2.41 -2.12 -17.86
C TYR A 57 -3.63 -3.05 -18.00
N PRO A 58 -3.82 -4.02 -17.09
CA PRO A 58 -4.72 -5.13 -17.33
C PRO A 58 -6.17 -4.67 -17.21
N GLY A 59 -6.81 -4.45 -18.37
CA GLY A 59 -8.26 -4.24 -18.48
C GLY A 59 -9.09 -5.51 -18.37
N SER A 60 -8.53 -6.63 -17.87
CA SER A 60 -9.26 -7.89 -17.81
C SER A 60 -10.17 -7.95 -16.57
N GLU A 61 -11.47 -8.18 -16.79
CA GLU A 61 -12.47 -8.31 -15.72
C GLU A 61 -12.10 -9.37 -14.66
N TRP A 62 -11.33 -10.39 -15.05
CA TRP A 62 -10.83 -11.43 -14.16
C TRP A 62 -9.71 -10.96 -13.22
N SER A 63 -8.85 -10.04 -13.63
CA SER A 63 -7.88 -9.40 -12.73
C SER A 63 -8.60 -8.57 -11.67
N ASN A 64 -9.62 -7.81 -12.11
CA ASN A 64 -10.39 -6.93 -11.25
C ASN A 64 -11.16 -7.68 -10.15
N LYS A 65 -11.73 -8.85 -10.44
CA LYS A 65 -12.49 -9.60 -9.43
C LYS A 65 -11.62 -10.12 -8.28
N TRP A 66 -10.42 -10.63 -8.56
CA TRP A 66 -9.54 -11.19 -7.54
C TRP A 66 -8.83 -10.10 -6.74
N SER A 67 -8.48 -9.00 -7.38
CA SER A 67 -7.98 -7.81 -6.70
C SER A 67 -9.04 -7.23 -5.75
N THR A 68 -10.30 -7.15 -6.20
CA THR A 68 -11.43 -6.71 -5.37
C THR A 68 -11.65 -7.66 -4.18
N LEU A 69 -11.63 -8.98 -4.41
CA LEU A 69 -11.79 -9.97 -3.34
C LEU A 69 -10.66 -9.88 -2.31
N GLY A 70 -9.40 -9.77 -2.76
CA GLY A 70 -8.25 -9.58 -1.87
C GLY A 70 -8.38 -8.30 -1.05
N THR A 71 -8.75 -7.19 -1.69
CA THR A 71 -8.98 -5.89 -1.02
C THR A 71 -10.06 -6.00 0.05
N VAL A 72 -11.18 -6.68 -0.25
CA VAL A 72 -12.27 -6.91 0.71
C VAL A 72 -11.77 -7.73 1.90
N LEU A 73 -11.04 -8.82 1.66
CA LEU A 73 -10.51 -9.67 2.75
C LEU A 73 -9.53 -8.90 3.64
N ILE A 74 -8.64 -8.10 3.07
CA ILE A 74 -7.71 -7.24 3.82
C ILE A 74 -8.47 -6.18 4.62
N THR A 75 -9.50 -5.57 4.02
CA THR A 75 -10.33 -4.55 4.67
C THR A 75 -11.11 -5.13 5.85
N ILE A 76 -11.65 -6.35 5.72
CA ILE A 76 -12.31 -7.06 6.82
C ILE A 76 -11.32 -7.34 7.95
N ALA A 77 -10.11 -7.82 7.62
CA ALA A 77 -9.08 -8.09 8.63
C ALA A 77 -8.69 -6.81 9.39
N ALA A 78 -8.54 -5.68 8.69
CA ALA A 78 -8.27 -4.39 9.31
C ALA A 78 -9.45 -3.95 10.20
N THR A 79 -10.67 -3.87 9.65
CA THR A 79 -11.81 -3.24 10.32
C THR A 79 -12.44 -4.09 11.42
N VAL A 80 -12.54 -5.40 11.22
CA VAL A 80 -13.17 -6.33 12.18
C VAL A 80 -12.13 -6.94 13.13
N GLY A 81 -10.94 -7.29 12.62
CA GLY A 81 -9.87 -7.90 13.41
C GLY A 81 -9.25 -6.94 14.42
N ILE A 82 -9.07 -5.67 14.03
CA ILE A 82 -8.56 -4.59 14.90
C ILE A 82 -9.74 -3.72 15.37
N GLY A 83 -10.76 -4.38 15.90
CA GLY A 83 -12.02 -3.77 16.30
C GLY A 83 -12.03 -3.18 17.72
N SER A 84 -13.22 -2.81 18.19
CA SER A 84 -13.45 -2.24 19.53
C SER A 84 -13.05 -3.18 20.68
N SER A 85 -12.94 -4.48 20.43
CA SER A 85 -12.52 -5.52 21.38
C SER A 85 -11.00 -5.57 21.64
N PHE A 86 -10.18 -4.91 20.82
CA PHE A 86 -8.72 -4.93 20.98
C PHE A 86 -8.28 -4.01 22.14
N PRO A 87 -7.51 -4.48 23.13
CA PRO A 87 -7.15 -3.71 24.33
C PRO A 87 -6.00 -2.72 24.07
N VAL A 88 -6.13 -1.86 23.07
CA VAL A 88 -5.16 -0.81 22.72
C VAL A 88 -5.88 0.53 22.51
N SER A 89 -5.17 1.66 22.52
CA SER A 89 -5.81 2.97 22.31
C SER A 89 -6.43 3.08 20.91
N PHE A 90 -7.41 3.97 20.75
CA PHE A 90 -8.10 4.14 19.47
C PHE A 90 -7.14 4.55 18.34
N GLU A 91 -6.19 5.43 18.65
CA GLU A 91 -5.16 5.92 17.75
C GLU A 91 -4.26 4.78 17.27
N LEU A 92 -3.87 3.88 18.17
CA LEU A 92 -3.08 2.70 17.83
C LEU A 92 -3.87 1.75 16.92
N ARG A 93 -5.17 1.55 17.19
CA ARG A 93 -6.03 0.71 16.33
C ARG A 93 -6.11 1.27 14.93
N LEU A 94 -6.39 2.57 14.79
CA LEU A 94 -6.44 3.22 13.49
C LEU A 94 -5.10 3.08 12.74
N GLY A 95 -3.98 3.29 13.42
CA GLY A 95 -2.67 3.12 12.80
C GLY A 95 -2.41 1.68 12.35
N LEU A 96 -2.79 0.68 13.16
CA LEU A 96 -2.67 -0.73 12.80
C LEU A 96 -3.59 -1.10 11.62
N GLN A 97 -4.83 -0.58 11.59
CA GLN A 97 -5.74 -0.74 10.46
C GLN A 97 -5.13 -0.19 9.17
N PHE A 98 -4.55 1.01 9.25
CA PHE A 98 -3.91 1.68 8.12
C PHE A 98 -2.66 0.94 7.64
N LEU A 99 -1.89 0.33 8.56
CA LEU A 99 -0.76 -0.53 8.24
C LEU A 99 -1.19 -1.81 7.51
N VAL A 100 -2.24 -2.49 7.99
CA VAL A 100 -2.76 -3.73 7.38
C VAL A 100 -3.24 -3.45 5.95
N ILE A 101 -4.01 -2.37 5.75
CA ILE A 101 -4.46 -1.95 4.43
C ILE A 101 -3.27 -1.61 3.53
N GLY A 102 -2.32 -0.81 4.03
CA GLY A 102 -1.13 -0.43 3.28
C GLY A 102 -0.29 -1.63 2.85
N THR A 103 -0.13 -2.64 3.72
CA THR A 103 0.62 -3.86 3.40
C THR A 103 -0.07 -4.67 2.31
N GLY A 104 -1.40 -4.82 2.39
CA GLY A 104 -2.19 -5.49 1.38
C GLY A 104 -2.14 -4.77 0.01
N PHE A 105 -2.20 -3.44 0.04
CA PHE A 105 -2.03 -2.59 -1.14
C PHE A 105 -0.68 -2.82 -1.82
N VAL A 106 0.43 -2.84 -1.04
CA VAL A 106 1.77 -3.15 -1.58
C VAL A 106 1.79 -4.51 -2.25
N GLY A 107 1.25 -5.54 -1.58
CA GLY A 107 1.20 -6.90 -2.12
C GLY A 107 0.48 -6.96 -3.46
N SER A 108 -0.68 -6.29 -3.57
CA SER A 108 -1.45 -6.20 -4.81
C SER A 108 -0.67 -5.52 -5.95
N MET A 109 0.01 -4.40 -5.65
CA MET A 109 0.76 -3.65 -6.66
C MET A 109 2.02 -4.39 -7.12
N VAL A 110 2.74 -5.03 -6.20
CA VAL A 110 3.90 -5.85 -6.54
C VAL A 110 3.49 -7.06 -7.38
N ALA A 111 2.41 -7.75 -7.01
CA ALA A 111 1.90 -8.88 -7.80
C ALA A 111 1.48 -8.44 -9.21
N THR A 112 0.84 -7.27 -9.33
CA THR A 112 0.45 -6.70 -10.63
C THR A 112 1.67 -6.42 -11.49
N VAL A 113 2.70 -5.75 -10.96
CA VAL A 113 3.93 -5.45 -11.69
C VAL A 113 4.68 -6.73 -12.07
N ALA A 114 4.73 -7.73 -11.19
CA ALA A 114 5.38 -9.01 -11.49
C ALA A 114 4.68 -9.76 -12.65
N GLU A 115 3.34 -9.73 -12.69
CA GLU A 115 2.59 -10.33 -13.80
C GLU A 115 2.79 -9.55 -15.11
N LEU A 116 2.88 -8.21 -15.05
CA LEU A 116 3.22 -7.38 -16.21
C LEU A 116 4.63 -7.67 -16.73
N GLU A 117 5.61 -7.80 -15.83
CA GLU A 117 6.99 -8.19 -16.16
C GLU A 117 7.03 -9.57 -16.82
N ARG A 118 6.28 -10.55 -16.29
CA ARG A 118 6.18 -11.90 -16.86
C ARG A 118 5.62 -11.91 -18.27
N ASN A 119 4.59 -11.11 -18.53
CA ASN A 119 3.89 -11.11 -19.81
C ASN A 119 4.54 -10.21 -20.88
N ALA A 120 5.49 -9.36 -20.49
CA ALA A 120 6.27 -8.51 -21.39
C ALA A 120 7.58 -9.17 -21.87
N ALA A 121 7.97 -10.31 -21.29
CA ALA A 121 9.15 -11.10 -21.65
C ALA A 121 8.81 -12.16 -22.71
#